data_AF-A0A183D4G9-F1
#
_entry.id   AF-A0A183D4G9-F1
#
_cell.length_a   1.000
_cell.length_b   1.000
_cell.length_c   1.000
_cell.angle_alpha   90.00
_cell.angle_beta   90.00
_cell.angle_gamma   90.00
#
_symmetry.space_group_name_H-M   'P 1'
#
loop_
_entity.id
_entity.type
_entity.pdbx_description
1 polymer ?
#
loop_
_entity_poly.entity_id
_entity_poly.type
_entity_poly.pdbx_seq_one_letter_code
_entity_poly.pdbx_strand_id
1 'polypeptide(L)'
;LEDVEACWLLSTWYIGSGAKFVTSTSKRPRKANANLGELPRNMDLALKYGIRACDFGCFQSCVNVSRIYRIGEGVERDPEKARIYKEKAKKAYDCAVSGDKVDFTG
;
A
#
# COMPACT_ATOMS: atom_id res chain seq x y z
N LEU A 1 10.53 2.00 16.81
CA LEU A 1 11.06 1.44 15.57
C LEU A 1 9.88 1.11 14.69
N GLU A 2 9.60 1.95 13.71
CA GLU A 2 8.59 1.65 12.70
C GLU A 2 9.33 1.32 11.43
N ASP A 3 9.22 0.08 10.99
CA ASP A 3 9.88 -0.41 9.79
C ASP A 3 8.95 -0.21 8.59
N VAL A 4 9.45 0.49 7.57
CA VAL A 4 8.76 0.79 6.32
C VAL A 4 8.32 -0.50 5.63
N GLU A 5 9.19 -1.51 5.61
CA GLU A 5 8.96 -2.79 4.97
C GLU A 5 7.90 -3.58 5.73
N ALA A 6 7.94 -3.57 7.07
CA ALA A 6 6.91 -4.19 7.90
C ALA A 6 5.53 -3.55 7.66
N CYS A 7 5.45 -2.23 7.60
CA CYS A 7 4.19 -1.52 7.33
C CYS A 7 3.66 -1.83 5.92
N TRP A 8 4.53 -1.87 4.91
CA TRP A 8 4.15 -2.21 3.54
C TRP A 8 3.67 -3.66 3.41
N LEU A 9 4.35 -4.61 4.06
CA LEU A 9 3.97 -6.02 4.07
C LEU A 9 2.62 -6.23 4.76
N LEU A 10 2.43 -5.62 5.94
CA LEU A 10 1.16 -5.68 6.67
C LEU A 10 0.01 -5.11 5.83
N SER A 11 0.21 -3.95 5.21
CA SER A 11 -0.78 -3.37 4.30
C SER A 11 -1.17 -4.36 3.21
N THR A 12 -0.17 -4.96 2.55
CA THR A 12 -0.40 -5.90 1.45
C THR A 12 -1.07 -7.21 1.90
N TRP A 13 -0.81 -7.69 3.11
CA TRP A 13 -1.48 -8.87 3.66
C TRP A 13 -2.95 -8.58 3.99
N TYR A 14 -3.23 -7.45 4.64
CA TYR A 14 -4.60 -7.06 5.00
C TYR A 14 -5.49 -6.75 3.79
N ILE A 15 -4.91 -6.29 2.66
CA ILE A 15 -5.63 -6.16 1.38
C ILE A 15 -6.14 -7.52 0.89
N GLY A 16 -5.35 -8.59 1.10
CA GLY A 16 -5.64 -9.94 0.64
C GLY A 16 -5.51 -10.14 -0.87
N SER A 17 -5.57 -11.39 -1.32
CA SER A 17 -5.53 -11.78 -2.75
C SER A 17 -6.84 -11.47 -3.51
N GLY A 18 -7.94 -11.23 -2.80
CA GLY A 18 -9.26 -10.99 -3.37
C GLY A 18 -9.61 -9.54 -3.69
N ALA A 19 -8.74 -8.56 -3.42
CA ALA A 19 -9.03 -7.16 -3.72
C ALA A 19 -9.06 -6.89 -5.23
N LYS A 20 -10.04 -6.10 -5.70
CA LYS A 20 -10.32 -5.89 -7.13
C LYS A 20 -9.14 -5.33 -7.94
N PHE A 21 -8.18 -4.67 -7.30
CA PHE A 21 -6.97 -4.15 -7.98
C PHE A 21 -5.76 -5.09 -7.91
N VAL A 22 -5.80 -6.13 -7.08
CA VAL A 22 -4.76 -7.15 -6.96
C VAL A 22 -4.97 -8.25 -8.01
N THR A 23 -6.22 -8.54 -8.34
CA THR A 23 -6.61 -9.55 -9.35
C THR A 23 -6.13 -9.23 -10.77
N SER A 24 -5.74 -7.98 -11.06
CA SER A 24 -5.38 -7.52 -12.40
C SER A 24 -3.90 -7.73 -12.78
N THR A 25 -2.97 -8.01 -11.86
CA THR A 25 -1.52 -7.95 -12.18
C THR A 25 -0.68 -9.18 -11.86
N SER A 26 -1.20 -10.29 -11.34
CA SER A 26 -0.38 -11.50 -11.19
C SER A 26 -1.18 -12.77 -10.94
N LYS A 27 -1.27 -13.65 -11.95
CA LYS A 27 -1.39 -15.11 -11.76
C LYS A 27 -0.06 -15.71 -11.22
N ARG A 28 0.69 -14.99 -10.39
CA ARG A 28 1.81 -15.59 -9.65
C ARG A 28 1.23 -16.07 -8.33
N PRO A 29 1.12 -17.38 -8.09
CA PRO A 29 0.83 -17.84 -6.75
C PRO A 29 1.98 -17.33 -5.89
N ARG A 30 1.69 -16.41 -4.96
CA ARG A 30 2.60 -16.26 -3.83
C ARG A 30 2.63 -17.65 -3.22
N LYS A 31 3.80 -18.32 -3.25
CA LYS A 31 4.03 -19.52 -2.44
C LYS A 31 3.82 -19.05 -1.00
N ALA A 32 2.56 -19.11 -0.54
CA ALA A 32 2.25 -18.96 0.85
C ALA A 32 2.99 -20.10 1.51
N ASN A 33 3.96 -19.77 2.36
CA ASN A 33 4.54 -20.77 3.23
C ASN A 33 3.36 -21.29 4.05
N ALA A 34 3.09 -22.61 4.00
CA ALA A 34 1.92 -23.21 4.67
C ALA A 34 1.93 -22.99 6.20
N ASN A 35 3.05 -22.49 6.74
CA ASN A 35 3.24 -22.12 8.14
C ASN A 35 2.96 -20.65 8.45
N LEU A 36 2.69 -19.80 7.46
CA LEU A 36 2.24 -18.43 7.69
C LEU A 36 0.70 -18.45 7.76
N GLY A 37 0.15 -18.18 8.95
CA GLY A 37 -1.30 -18.03 9.11
C GLY A 37 -1.87 -16.94 8.20
N GLU A 38 -3.13 -17.09 7.80
CA GLU A 38 -3.84 -16.09 7.02
C GLU A 38 -4.35 -14.99 7.94
N LEU A 39 -3.94 -13.73 7.69
CA LEU A 39 -4.58 -12.59 8.36
C LEU A 39 -5.97 -12.36 7.76
N PRO A 40 -7.00 -12.12 8.59
CA PRO A 40 -8.31 -11.76 8.08
C PRO A 40 -8.20 -10.46 7.29
N ARG A 41 -8.86 -10.42 6.13
CA ARG A 41 -8.93 -9.25 5.28
C ARG A 41 -9.50 -8.07 6.06
N ASN A 42 -8.78 -6.95 6.11
CA ASN A 42 -9.22 -5.74 6.80
C ASN A 42 -8.70 -4.49 6.08
N MET A 43 -9.59 -3.80 5.36
CA MET A 43 -9.20 -2.69 4.49
C MET A 43 -8.84 -1.42 5.27
N ASP A 44 -9.40 -1.22 6.47
CA ASP A 44 -9.02 -0.10 7.35
C ASP A 44 -7.59 -0.24 7.87
N LEU A 45 -7.22 -1.44 8.32
CA LEU A 45 -5.85 -1.74 8.73
C LEU A 45 -4.89 -1.69 7.54
N ALA A 46 -5.31 -2.23 6.38
CA ALA A 46 -4.53 -2.13 5.15
C ALA A 46 -4.22 -0.66 4.80
N LEU A 47 -5.23 0.20 4.91
CA LEU A 47 -5.11 1.62 4.65
C LEU A 47 -4.19 2.29 5.68
N LYS A 48 -4.37 2.01 6.97
CA LYS A 48 -3.55 2.58 8.06
C LYS A 48 -2.07 2.27 7.88
N TYR A 49 -1.71 1.01 7.70
CA TYR A 49 -0.31 0.62 7.48
C TYR A 49 0.21 1.10 6.13
N GLY A 50 -0.66 1.15 5.12
CA GLY A 50 -0.31 1.63 3.79
C GLY A 50 0.06 3.12 3.79
N ILE A 51 -0.71 3.94 4.50
CA ILE A 51 -0.43 5.37 4.69
C ILE A 51 0.90 5.54 5.39
N ARG A 52 1.14 4.79 6.47
CA ARG A 52 2.38 4.89 7.24
C ARG A 52 3.62 4.54 6.41
N ALA A 53 3.60 3.43 5.67
CA ALA A 53 4.69 3.10 4.75
C ALA A 53 4.85 4.14 3.62
N CYS A 54 3.73 4.69 3.12
CA CYS A 54 3.79 5.76 2.12
C CYS A 54 4.45 7.01 2.68
N ASP A 55 4.15 7.38 3.92
CA ASP A 55 4.72 8.56 4.56
C ASP A 55 6.23 8.42 4.76
N PHE A 56 6.74 7.20 4.97
CA PHE A 56 8.18 6.91 4.94
C PHE A 56 8.81 6.79 3.53
N GLY A 57 8.08 7.18 2.48
CA GLY A 57 8.62 7.19 1.12
C GLY A 57 8.52 5.87 0.35
N CYS A 58 7.79 4.86 0.86
CA CYS A 58 7.53 3.64 0.09
C CYS A 58 6.52 3.93 -1.03
N PHE A 59 7.02 4.17 -2.25
CA PHE A 59 6.18 4.48 -3.41
C PHE A 59 5.16 3.37 -3.71
N GLN A 60 5.52 2.10 -3.53
CA GLN A 60 4.60 0.97 -3.74
C GLN A 60 3.39 1.06 -2.80
N SER A 61 3.62 1.48 -1.55
CA SER A 61 2.56 1.67 -0.57
C SER A 61 1.66 2.84 -0.92
N CYS A 62 2.23 3.97 -1.37
CA CYS A 62 1.45 5.11 -1.85
C CYS A 62 0.52 4.73 -3.02
N VAL A 63 0.98 3.90 -3.96
CA VAL A 63 0.15 3.38 -5.06
C VAL A 63 -1.00 2.53 -4.52
N ASN A 64 -0.76 1.67 -3.54
CA ASN A 64 -1.79 0.85 -2.93
C ASN A 64 -2.86 1.70 -2.24
N VAL A 65 -2.45 2.70 -1.44
CA VAL A 65 -3.37 3.64 -0.78
C VAL A 65 -4.20 4.41 -1.81
N SER A 66 -3.58 4.90 -2.87
CA SER A 66 -4.29 5.56 -3.98
C SER A 66 -5.37 4.65 -4.58
N ARG A 67 -5.07 3.37 -4.80
CA ARG A 67 -6.04 2.39 -5.32
C ARG A 67 -7.16 2.09 -4.33
N ILE A 68 -6.84 1.98 -3.05
CA ILE A 68 -7.80 1.75 -1.96
C ILE A 68 -8.84 2.89 -1.95
N TYR A 69 -8.41 4.15 -1.91
CA TYR A 69 -9.31 5.30 -1.94
C TYR A 69 -10.07 5.45 -3.26
N ARG A 70 -9.45 5.10 -4.39
CA ARG A 70 -10.11 5.19 -5.71
C ARG A 70 -11.26 4.20 -5.84
N ILE A 71 -11.09 2.98 -5.31
CA ILE A 71 -12.06 1.89 -5.42
C ILE A 71 -13.10 1.99 -4.30
N GLY A 72 -12.69 2.38 -3.08
CA GLY A 72 -13.57 2.40 -1.91
C GLY A 72 -14.03 1.00 -1.49
N GLU A 73 -13.18 -0.01 -1.66
CA GLU A 73 -13.52 -1.38 -1.23
C GLU A 73 -13.17 -1.54 0.25
N GLY A 74 -14.20 -1.64 1.10
CA GLY A 74 -14.03 -1.77 2.55
C GLY A 74 -13.55 -0.50 3.26
N VAL A 75 -13.44 0.63 2.55
CA VAL A 75 -13.19 1.97 3.08
C VAL A 75 -14.02 2.98 2.30
N GLU A 76 -14.17 4.20 2.81
CA GLU A 76 -14.84 5.27 2.08
C GLU A 76 -14.07 5.64 0.79
N ARG A 77 -14.80 5.73 -0.32
CA ARG A 77 -14.25 6.12 -1.61
C ARG A 77 -13.95 7.62 -1.60
N ASP A 78 -12.71 7.97 -1.88
CA ASP A 78 -12.25 9.37 -1.89
C ASP A 78 -11.31 9.60 -3.10
N PRO A 79 -11.86 10.04 -4.25
CA PRO A 79 -11.07 10.28 -5.45
C PRO A 79 -9.99 11.37 -5.28
N GLU A 80 -10.22 12.34 -4.39
CA GLU A 80 -9.27 13.42 -4.16
C GLU A 80 -8.07 12.92 -3.36
N LYS A 81 -8.30 12.17 -2.28
CA LYS A 81 -7.20 11.45 -1.59
C LYS A 81 -6.49 10.50 -2.55
N ALA A 82 -7.21 9.78 -3.40
CA ALA A 82 -6.59 8.90 -4.38
C ALA A 82 -5.60 9.64 -5.30
N ARG A 83 -5.94 10.87 -5.74
CA ARG A 83 -5.06 11.75 -6.52
C ARG A 83 -3.84 12.18 -5.71
N ILE A 84 -4.04 12.65 -4.48
CA ILE A 84 -2.95 13.08 -3.58
C ILE A 84 -1.93 11.95 -3.36
N TYR A 85 -2.39 10.74 -3.03
CA TYR A 85 -1.50 9.60 -2.81
C TYR A 85 -0.81 9.13 -4.10
N LYS A 86 -1.43 9.32 -5.27
CA LYS A 86 -0.78 9.05 -6.57
C LYS A 86 0.37 10.04 -6.81
N GLU A 87 0.20 11.31 -6.45
CA GLU A 87 1.25 12.32 -6.56
C GLU A 87 2.39 12.07 -5.56
N LYS A 88 2.06 11.71 -4.32
CA LYS A 88 3.05 11.22 -3.34
C LYS A 88 3.84 10.04 -3.89
N ALA A 89 3.18 9.07 -4.52
CA ALA A 89 3.84 7.92 -5.12
C ALA A 89 4.84 8.33 -6.22
N LYS A 90 4.45 9.27 -7.09
CA LYS A 90 5.34 9.79 -8.15
C LYS A 90 6.57 10.46 -7.54
N LYS A 91 6.37 11.39 -6.58
CA LYS A 91 7.48 12.06 -5.90
C LYS A 91 8.41 11.07 -5.21
N ALA A 92 7.84 10.08 -4.51
CA ALA A 92 8.63 9.06 -3.83
C ALA A 92 9.43 8.18 -4.80
N TYR A 93 8.84 7.85 -5.95
CA TYR A 93 9.52 7.12 -7.02
C TYR A 93 10.67 7.95 -7.63
N ASP A 94 10.43 9.23 -7.93
CA ASP A 94 11.44 10.12 -8.49
C ASP A 94 12.63 10.26 -7.52
N CYS A 95 12.35 10.45 -6.21
CA CYS A 95 13.38 10.46 -5.16
C CYS A 95 14.15 9.14 -5.11
N ALA A 96 13.46 7.99 -5.12
CA ALA A 96 14.10 6.67 -5.12
C ALA A 96 15.03 6.45 -6.33
N VAL A 97 14.68 7.00 -7.49
CA VAL A 97 15.54 6.95 -8.70
C VAL A 97 16.74 7.88 -8.59
N SER A 98 16.55 9.08 -8.03
CA SER A 98 17.64 10.05 -7.82
C SER A 98 18.62 9.68 -6.70
N GLY A 99 18.23 8.74 -5.82
CA GLY A 99 18.99 8.38 -4.62
C GLY A 99 18.66 9.24 -3.39
N ASP A 100 17.77 10.22 -3.55
CA ASP A 100 17.28 11.05 -2.46
C ASP A 100 16.25 10.30 -1.59
N LYS A 101 16.23 10.63 -0.30
CA LYS A 101 15.22 10.12 0.63
C LYS A 101 14.03 11.08 0.65
N VAL A 102 12.84 10.52 0.65
CA VAL A 102 11.60 11.28 0.83
C VAL A 102 10.92 10.81 2.11
N ASP A 103 10.53 11.78 2.93
CA ASP A 103 9.73 11.57 4.13
C ASP A 103 8.61 12.60 4.13
N PHE A 104 7.37 12.13 4.28
CA PHE A 104 6.17 12.95 4.34
C PHE A 104 5.64 13.11 5.77
N THR A 105 6.36 12.62 6.79
CA THR A 105 5.95 12.70 8.20
C THR A 105 6.09 14.10 8.82
N GLY A 106 6.80 15.01 8.16
CA GLY A 106 6.93 16.42 8.55
C GLY A 106 8.14 16.69 9.43
#